data_AF-A0A847I1Q1-F1
#
_entry.id   AF-A0A847I1Q1-F1
#
_cell.length_a   1.000
_cell.length_b   1.000
_cell.length_c   1.000
_cell.angle_alpha   90.00
_cell.angle_beta   90.00
_cell.angle_gamma   90.00
#
_symmetry.space_group_name_H-M   'P 1'
#
loop_
_entity.id
_entity.type
_entity.pdbx_description
1 polymer ?
#
loop_
_entity_poly.entity_id
_entity_poly.type
_entity_poly.pdbx_seq_one_letter_code
_entity_poly.pdbx_strand_id
1 'polypeptide(L)'
;GTERILPWVVATHAKDGALRLTDAGLESFTTEIGNGVVDFPRVLSRLATLNRPIHLSIEDHGGSFALPIYDPTFLSRFPDLTATELARLVQLAHRTAPTTTPLERAEWPKQCASRVSRDIANLKAIVERWSSSAGRTV
;
A
#
# COMPACT_ATOMS: atom_id res chain seq x y z
N GLY A 1 -6.60 -13.66 2.80
CA GLY A 1 -6.71 -12.34 3.48
C GLY A 1 -7.93 -11.57 3.01
N THR A 2 -7.85 -10.94 1.83
CA THR A 2 -8.82 -9.96 1.31
C THR A 2 -10.26 -10.46 1.14
N GLU A 3 -10.46 -11.68 0.65
CA GLU A 3 -11.83 -12.21 0.39
C GLU A 3 -12.71 -12.25 1.64
N ARG A 4 -12.12 -12.46 2.82
CA ARG A 4 -12.87 -12.56 4.08
C ARG A 4 -13.52 -11.24 4.48
N ILE A 5 -12.85 -10.12 4.16
CA ILE A 5 -13.30 -8.78 4.57
C ILE A 5 -14.08 -8.07 3.46
N LEU A 6 -13.93 -8.51 2.21
CA LEU A 6 -14.45 -7.84 1.03
C LEU A 6 -15.96 -7.49 1.13
N PRO A 7 -16.87 -8.39 1.57
CA PRO A 7 -18.30 -8.07 1.71
C PRO A 7 -18.60 -6.95 2.73
N TRP A 8 -17.68 -6.75 3.68
CA TRP A 8 -17.82 -5.83 4.81
C TRP A 8 -17.15 -4.47 4.56
N VAL A 9 -16.52 -4.25 3.41
CA VAL A 9 -15.84 -2.98 3.08
C VAL A 9 -16.85 -1.86 2.86
N VAL A 10 -16.91 -0.90 3.79
CA VAL A 10 -17.77 0.29 3.71
C VAL A 10 -16.99 1.58 3.41
N ALA A 11 -15.68 1.57 3.64
CA ALA A 11 -14.77 2.66 3.34
C ALA A 11 -13.42 2.09 2.90
N THR A 12 -12.74 2.77 1.99
CA THR A 12 -11.42 2.36 1.48
C THR A 12 -10.47 3.54 1.54
N HIS A 13 -9.33 3.36 2.21
CA HIS A 13 -8.23 4.30 2.16
C HIS A 13 -7.18 3.78 1.19
N ALA A 14 -6.86 4.58 0.19
CA ALA A 14 -5.83 4.32 -0.80
C ALA A 14 -4.55 5.03 -0.39
N LYS A 15 -3.50 4.23 -0.22
CA LYS A 15 -2.14 4.62 0.11
C LYS A 15 -1.22 3.69 -0.65
N ASP A 16 -0.18 4.24 -1.25
CA ASP A 16 0.93 3.44 -1.74
C ASP A 16 2.06 3.45 -0.72
N GLY A 17 2.89 2.44 -0.79
CA GLY A 17 3.95 2.27 0.18
C GLY A 17 5.00 1.31 -0.31
N ALA A 18 6.12 1.36 0.39
CA ALA A 18 7.30 0.58 0.09
C ALA A 18 7.80 -0.14 1.34
N LEU A 19 8.65 -1.13 1.11
CA LEU A 19 9.35 -1.85 2.16
C LEU A 19 10.85 -1.75 1.89
N ARG A 20 11.65 -1.62 2.93
CA ARG A 20 13.11 -1.66 2.85
C ARG A 20 13.66 -2.65 3.87
N LEU A 21 14.69 -3.41 3.47
CA LEU A 21 15.45 -4.23 4.40
C LEU A 21 16.33 -3.36 5.28
N THR A 22 16.39 -3.69 6.56
CA THR A 22 17.26 -3.07 7.56
C THR A 22 17.94 -4.15 8.38
N ASP A 23 18.93 -3.78 9.18
CA ASP A 23 19.63 -4.72 10.07
C ASP A 23 18.68 -5.31 11.14
N ALA A 24 17.58 -4.62 11.44
CA ALA A 24 16.56 -5.07 12.37
C ALA A 24 15.43 -5.89 11.72
N GLY A 25 15.37 -5.96 10.38
CA GLY A 25 14.31 -6.65 9.64
C GLY A 25 13.82 -5.83 8.45
N LEU A 26 12.60 -5.31 8.56
CA LEU A 26 11.97 -4.49 7.54
C LEU A 26 11.62 -3.10 8.09
N GLU A 27 11.48 -2.15 7.19
CA GLU A 27 10.89 -0.85 7.43
C GLU A 27 9.79 -0.62 6.40
N SER A 28 8.60 -0.21 6.86
CA SER A 28 7.50 0.19 5.98
C SER A 28 7.29 1.70 6.00
N PHE A 29 6.98 2.27 4.84
CA PHE A 29 6.76 3.70 4.70
C PHE A 29 5.88 3.99 3.48
N THR A 30 5.33 5.19 3.44
CA THR A 30 4.44 5.61 2.35
C THR A 30 5.22 6.19 1.20
N THR A 31 4.62 6.11 0.02
CA THR A 31 5.13 6.73 -1.19
C THR A 31 3.99 7.46 -1.88
N GLU A 32 4.33 8.33 -2.82
CA GLU A 32 3.32 8.78 -3.78
C GLU A 32 2.71 7.56 -4.47
N ILE A 33 1.42 7.62 -4.75
CA ILE A 33 0.71 6.57 -5.48
C ILE A 33 1.36 6.37 -6.84
N GLY A 34 1.73 5.12 -7.12
CA GLY A 34 2.40 4.70 -8.35
C GLY A 34 3.91 4.50 -8.21
N ASN A 35 4.51 4.90 -7.09
CA ASN A 35 5.94 4.76 -6.83
C ASN A 35 6.28 3.68 -5.79
N GLY A 36 5.26 3.05 -5.20
CA GLY A 36 5.43 1.98 -4.21
C GLY A 36 5.22 0.60 -4.82
N VAL A 37 4.89 -0.36 -3.96
CA VAL A 37 4.76 -1.79 -4.31
C VAL A 37 3.34 -2.33 -4.19
N VAL A 38 2.34 -1.46 -3.94
CA VAL A 38 0.94 -1.86 -3.86
C VAL A 38 0.39 -2.21 -5.25
N ASP A 39 -0.17 -3.41 -5.37
CA ASP A 39 -0.84 -3.89 -6.59
C ASP A 39 -2.27 -3.34 -6.69
N PHE A 40 -2.38 -2.06 -7.04
CA PHE A 40 -3.68 -1.39 -7.21
C PHE A 40 -4.60 -2.11 -8.22
N PRO A 41 -4.15 -2.53 -9.42
CA PRO A 41 -5.03 -3.24 -10.36
C PRO A 41 -5.68 -4.48 -9.76
N ARG A 42 -4.94 -5.27 -8.98
CA ARG A 42 -5.50 -6.44 -8.30
C ARG A 42 -6.51 -6.05 -7.21
N VAL A 43 -6.23 -5.01 -6.43
CA VAL A 43 -7.15 -4.51 -5.39
C VAL A 43 -8.44 -3.98 -6.02
N LEU A 44 -8.33 -3.15 -7.06
CA LEU A 44 -9.47 -2.60 -7.82
C LEU A 44 -10.32 -3.73 -8.41
N SER A 45 -9.68 -4.76 -8.97
CA SER A 45 -10.38 -5.94 -9.51
C SER A 45 -11.21 -6.67 -8.45
N ARG A 46 -10.79 -6.64 -7.17
CA ARG A 46 -11.57 -7.20 -6.06
C ARG A 46 -12.69 -6.28 -5.61
N LEU A 47 -12.42 -4.99 -5.43
CA LEU A 47 -13.45 -4.03 -5.05
C LEU A 47 -14.58 -3.96 -6.09
N ALA A 48 -14.25 -4.11 -7.37
CA ALA A 48 -15.19 -4.14 -8.49
C ALA A 48 -16.14 -5.36 -8.50
N THR A 49 -15.92 -6.38 -7.66
CA THR A 49 -16.88 -7.49 -7.51
C THR A 49 -18.00 -7.17 -6.54
N LEU A 50 -17.94 -6.05 -5.82
CA LEU A 50 -19.00 -5.61 -4.93
C LEU A 50 -20.15 -5.00 -5.74
N ASN A 51 -21.39 -5.30 -5.32
CA ASN A 51 -22.61 -4.81 -5.96
C ASN A 51 -23.02 -3.39 -5.53
N ARG A 52 -22.07 -2.60 -5.03
CA ARG A 52 -22.27 -1.23 -4.54
C ARG A 52 -21.11 -0.33 -4.97
N PRO A 53 -21.34 0.98 -5.14
CA PRO A 53 -20.25 1.92 -5.39
C PRO A 53 -19.27 1.92 -4.21
N ILE A 54 -17.98 2.01 -4.52
CA ILE A 54 -16.90 2.08 -3.51
C ILE A 54 -16.19 3.42 -3.66
N HIS A 55 -16.13 4.17 -2.56
CA HIS A 55 -15.34 5.38 -2.48
C HIS A 55 -13.90 5.05 -2.10
N LEU A 56 -12.95 5.62 -2.86
CA LEU A 56 -11.53 5.59 -2.56
C LEU A 56 -11.12 6.94 -1.98
N SER A 57 -10.74 6.95 -0.71
CA SER A 57 -10.21 8.14 -0.03
C SER A 57 -8.68 8.07 -0.02
N ILE A 58 -7.99 9.16 -0.30
CA ILE A 58 -6.53 9.20 -0.14
C ILE A 58 -6.18 9.28 1.34
N GLU A 59 -5.25 8.45 1.78
CA GLU A 59 -4.57 8.59 3.06
C GLU A 59 -3.06 8.57 2.82
N ASP A 60 -2.33 9.54 3.36
CA ASP A 60 -0.87 9.58 3.29
C ASP A 60 -0.29 10.24 4.55
N HIS A 61 0.99 9.98 4.85
CA HIS A 61 1.71 10.55 5.98
C HIS A 61 3.23 10.48 5.81
N GLY A 62 3.96 11.38 6.45
CA GLY A 62 5.41 11.21 6.63
C GLY A 62 5.78 10.20 7.73
N GLY A 63 7.01 9.71 7.63
CA GLY A 63 7.64 8.77 8.53
C GLY A 63 7.59 7.33 8.06
N SER A 64 8.15 6.45 8.88
CA SER A 64 8.23 5.02 8.65
C SER A 64 7.91 4.24 9.91
N PHE A 65 7.72 2.93 9.77
CA PHE A 65 7.51 2.01 10.87
C PHE A 65 8.50 0.85 10.76
N ALA A 66 9.16 0.55 11.88
CA ALA A 66 10.00 -0.63 11.97
C ALA A 66 9.14 -1.90 12.07
N LEU A 67 9.55 -2.93 11.34
CA LEU A 67 8.99 -4.27 11.35
C LEU A 67 10.12 -5.24 11.70
N PRO A 68 10.36 -5.51 12.99
CA PRO A 68 11.51 -6.27 13.46
C PRO A 68 11.33 -7.79 13.24
N ILE A 69 11.28 -8.21 11.97
CA ILE A 69 10.98 -9.60 11.58
C ILE A 69 12.07 -10.61 11.96
N TYR A 70 13.22 -10.16 12.47
CA TYR A 70 14.26 -11.03 13.03
C TYR A 70 14.11 -11.25 14.54
N ASP A 71 13.26 -10.49 15.21
CA ASP A 71 12.94 -10.68 16.62
C ASP A 71 11.86 -11.78 16.78
N PRO A 72 12.19 -12.94 17.38
CA PRO A 72 11.21 -14.00 17.60
C PRO A 72 10.05 -13.57 18.50
N THR A 73 10.28 -12.62 19.42
CA THR A 73 9.22 -12.05 20.28
C THR A 73 8.20 -11.29 19.45
N PHE A 74 8.65 -10.49 18.49
CA PHE A 74 7.76 -9.80 17.55
C PHE A 74 6.96 -10.80 16.71
N LEU A 75 7.64 -11.78 16.10
CA LEU A 75 6.96 -12.79 15.28
C LEU A 75 5.93 -13.61 16.07
N SER A 76 6.18 -13.89 17.35
CA SER A 76 5.23 -14.63 18.21
C SER A 76 3.87 -13.93 18.37
N ARG A 77 3.78 -12.61 18.08
CA ARG A 77 2.52 -11.85 18.11
C ARG A 77 1.64 -12.09 16.87
N PHE A 78 2.16 -12.77 15.85
CA PHE A 78 1.46 -13.09 14.62
C PHE A 78 1.43 -14.61 14.39
N PRO A 79 0.73 -15.38 15.23
CA PRO A 79 0.75 -16.85 15.17
C PRO A 79 0.22 -17.43 13.85
N ASP A 80 -0.60 -16.65 13.12
CA ASP A 80 -1.14 -17.05 11.82
C ASP A 80 -0.22 -16.69 10.64
N LEU A 81 0.91 -16.00 10.87
CA LEU A 81 1.83 -15.60 9.82
C LEU A 81 2.58 -16.82 9.29
N THR A 82 2.37 -17.14 8.01
CA THR A 82 3.08 -18.23 7.36
C THR A 82 4.47 -17.79 6.86
N ALA A 83 5.41 -18.73 6.75
CA ALA A 83 6.71 -18.49 6.14
C ALA A 83 6.58 -17.95 4.70
N THR A 84 5.57 -18.41 3.95
CA THR A 84 5.28 -17.92 2.59
C THR A 84 4.84 -16.46 2.59
N GLU A 85 4.01 -16.03 3.53
CA GLU A 85 3.59 -14.63 3.64
C GLU A 85 4.76 -13.73 4.06
N LEU A 86 5.58 -14.18 5.00
CA LEU A 86 6.80 -13.46 5.39
C LEU A 86 7.77 -13.33 4.20
N ALA A 87 8.01 -14.41 3.45
CA ALA A 87 8.84 -14.38 2.25
C ALA A 87 8.31 -13.41 1.19
N ARG A 88 6.98 -13.29 1.04
CA ARG A 88 6.37 -12.30 0.13
C ARG A 88 6.61 -10.86 0.57
N LEU A 89 6.65 -10.58 1.87
CA LEU A 89 7.04 -9.25 2.39
C LEU A 89 8.49 -8.94 2.05
N VAL A 90 9.39 -9.89 2.22
CA VAL A 90 10.80 -9.74 1.83
C VAL A 90 10.94 -9.52 0.32
N GLN A 91 10.18 -10.24 -0.51
CA GLN A 91 10.15 -10.02 -1.96
C GLN A 91 9.60 -8.63 -2.35
N LEU A 92 8.63 -8.09 -1.60
CA LEU A 92 8.14 -6.72 -1.80
C LEU A 92 9.24 -5.70 -1.47
N ALA A 93 10.05 -5.94 -0.43
CA ALA A 93 11.18 -5.08 -0.12
C ALA A 93 12.22 -5.05 -1.26
N HIS A 94 12.51 -6.19 -1.88
CA HIS A 94 13.41 -6.26 -3.04
C HIS A 94 12.86 -5.59 -4.31
N ARG A 95 11.54 -5.43 -4.42
CA ARG A 95 10.91 -4.73 -5.54
C ARG A 95 10.84 -3.22 -5.36
N THR A 96 11.10 -2.73 -4.15
CA THR A 96 11.14 -1.30 -3.88
C THR A 96 12.33 -0.70 -4.62
N ALA A 97 12.09 0.36 -5.41
CA ALA A 97 13.17 1.02 -6.12
C ALA A 97 14.20 1.62 -5.14
N PRO A 98 15.52 1.53 -5.40
CA PRO A 98 16.54 2.04 -4.49
C PRO A 98 16.42 3.53 -4.15
N THR A 99 15.82 4.31 -5.04
CA THR A 99 15.58 5.76 -4.86
C THR A 99 14.35 6.07 -4.02
N THR A 100 13.54 5.07 -3.69
CA THR A 100 12.32 5.25 -2.91
C THR A 100 12.66 5.29 -1.44
N THR A 101 12.56 6.48 -0.84
CA THR A 101 12.88 6.73 0.57
C THR A 101 11.67 7.30 1.32
N PRO A 102 11.59 7.08 2.65
CA PRO A 102 10.54 7.69 3.45
C PRO A 102 10.69 9.20 3.47
N LEU A 103 9.56 9.92 3.40
CA LEU A 103 9.54 11.34 3.75
C LEU A 103 9.62 11.48 5.26
N GLU A 104 10.50 12.34 5.77
CA GLU A 104 10.58 12.62 7.20
C GLU A 104 9.24 13.13 7.76
N ARG A 105 8.83 12.63 8.94
CA ARG A 105 7.53 12.98 9.53
C ARG A 105 7.39 14.48 9.78
N ALA A 106 8.47 15.14 10.16
CA ALA A 106 8.49 16.60 10.40
C ALA A 106 8.25 17.42 9.12
N GLU A 107 8.56 16.85 7.94
CA GLU A 107 8.37 17.53 6.65
C GLU A 107 6.98 17.29 6.06
N TRP A 108 6.19 16.36 6.62
CA TRP A 108 4.84 16.06 6.15
C TRP A 108 3.93 17.28 6.03
N PRO A 109 3.82 18.19 7.03
CA PRO A 109 2.91 19.33 6.92
C PRO A 109 3.19 20.23 5.72
N LYS A 110 4.46 20.32 5.29
CA LYS A 110 4.86 21.14 4.13
C LYS A 110 4.52 20.44 2.81
N GLN A 111 4.59 19.11 2.77
CA GLN A 111 4.42 18.32 1.54
C GLN A 111 2.98 17.85 1.33
N CYS A 112 2.20 17.69 2.40
CA CYS A 112 0.89 17.05 2.45
C CYS A 112 -0.03 17.47 1.31
N ALA A 113 -0.33 18.77 1.18
CA ALA A 113 -1.27 19.26 0.17
C ALA A 113 -0.83 18.90 -1.26
N SER A 114 0.47 19.05 -1.55
CA SER A 114 1.02 18.75 -2.87
C SER A 114 1.03 17.24 -3.14
N ARG A 115 1.38 16.43 -2.14
CA ARG A 115 1.46 14.97 -2.24
C ARG A 115 0.08 14.36 -2.44
N VAL A 116 -0.90 14.75 -1.62
CA VAL A 116 -2.30 14.33 -1.76
C VAL A 116 -2.87 14.73 -3.12
N SER A 117 -2.56 15.93 -3.63
CA SER A 117 -3.01 16.34 -4.96
C SER A 117 -2.45 15.44 -6.07
N ARG A 118 -1.17 15.05 -5.98
CA ARG A 118 -0.56 14.09 -6.92
C ARG A 118 -1.12 12.70 -6.75
N ASP A 119 -1.37 12.24 -5.53
CA ASP A 119 -1.98 10.94 -5.26
C ASP A 119 -3.39 10.82 -5.86
N ILE A 120 -4.21 11.87 -5.75
CA ILE A 120 -5.52 11.92 -6.41
C ILE A 120 -5.37 11.77 -7.92
N ALA A 121 -4.46 12.53 -8.54
CA ALA A 121 -4.24 12.47 -9.98
C ALA A 121 -3.73 11.09 -10.42
N ASN A 122 -2.76 10.53 -9.70
CA ASN A 122 -2.16 9.23 -10.00
C ASN A 122 -3.17 8.09 -9.82
N LEU A 123 -3.97 8.12 -8.74
CA LEU A 123 -4.99 7.10 -8.50
C LEU A 123 -6.08 7.14 -9.58
N LYS A 124 -6.54 8.33 -9.99
CA LYS A 124 -7.48 8.47 -11.11
C LYS A 124 -6.90 7.86 -12.39
N ALA A 125 -5.64 8.18 -12.72
CA ALA A 125 -4.98 7.64 -13.90
C ALA A 125 -4.80 6.11 -13.83
N ILE A 126 -4.54 5.54 -12.65
CA ILE A 126 -4.50 4.09 -12.44
C ILE A 126 -5.88 3.47 -12.69
N VAL A 127 -6.95 4.07 -12.15
CA VAL A 127 -8.32 3.59 -12.34
C VAL A 127 -8.71 3.64 -13.82
N GLU A 128 -8.44 4.73 -14.52
CA GLU A 128 -8.73 4.88 -15.96
C GLU A 128 -8.01 3.81 -16.79
N ARG A 129 -6.71 3.60 -16.55
CA ARG A 129 -5.94 2.55 -17.23
C ARG A 129 -6.46 1.15 -16.93
N TRP A 130 -6.76 0.87 -15.66
CA TRP A 130 -7.31 -0.43 -15.24
C TRP A 130 -8.66 -0.69 -15.92
N SER A 131 -9.61 0.25 -15.85
CA SER A 131 -10.93 0.14 -16.47
C SER A 131 -10.84 -0.07 -17.98
N SER A 132 -9.96 0.66 -18.67
CA SER A 132 -9.72 0.49 -20.11
C SER A 132 -9.20 -0.92 -20.44
N SER A 133 -8.24 -1.43 -19.66
CA SER A 133 -7.71 -2.79 -19.85
C SER A 133 -8.70 -3.91 -19.49
N ALA A 134 -9.64 -3.62 -18.60
CA ALA A 134 -10.66 -4.56 -18.15
C ALA A 134 -11.96 -4.53 -18.99
N GLY A 135 -12.05 -3.63 -19.99
CA GLY A 135 -13.27 -3.43 -20.78
C GLY A 135 -14.44 -2.87 -19.96
N ARG A 136 -14.17 -2.10 -18.89
CA ARG A 136 -15.16 -1.52 -17.99
C ARG A 136 -15.24 -0.01 -18.19
N THR A 137 -16.45 0.56 -18.17
CA THR A 137 -16.66 2.01 -18.09
C THR A 137 -16.59 2.46 -16.63
N VAL A 138 -15.84 3.53 -16.34
CA VAL A 138 -15.69 4.12 -15.00
C VAL A 138 -17.00 4.76 -14.54
#